data_AF-A0A8K1FTB1-F1
#
_entry.id   AF-A0A8K1FTB1-F1
#
_cell.length_a   1.000
_cell.length_b   1.000
_cell.length_c   1.000
_cell.angle_alpha   90.00
_cell.angle_beta   90.00
_cell.angle_gamma   90.00
#
_symmetry.space_group_name_H-M   'P 1'
#
loop_
_entity.id
_entity.type
_entity.pdbx_description
1 polymer ?
#
loop_
_entity_poly.entity_id
_entity_poly.type
_entity_poly.pdbx_seq_one_letter_code
_entity_poly.pdbx_strand_id
1 'polypeptide(L)'
;MGSLLSRTMEIQIFNYLQNVILRMMRSLVSRSVEVEISNNTQNITLKNPRIYLECGHCSRFPPPELHPGSTDKCHFPGSSPLWGVAGILVYEAESFTVAIHFSNPIDYNKFPIQLGLELSPGKDHLDRLEDTYDRMANGIYSSSCLDIKFNRVVVGKRHRPVQVSDGPVKVTATMTSAISSFLKVVLEEQEGSGEEAGTDNPCRRRHMLEK
;
A
#
# COMPACT_ATOMS: atom_id res chain seq x y z
N MET A 1 14.21 29.91 47.12
CA MET A 1 14.02 28.61 46.43
C MET A 1 12.97 28.64 45.31
N GLY A 2 11.93 29.49 45.35
CA GLY A 2 10.89 29.53 44.29
C GLY A 2 11.29 30.01 42.90
N SER A 3 12.36 30.82 42.75
CA SER A 3 12.75 31.42 41.46
C SER A 3 13.46 30.45 40.49
N LEU A 4 14.17 29.45 41.02
CA LEU A 4 14.85 28.45 40.20
C LEU A 4 13.87 27.41 39.61
N LEU A 5 12.86 27.01 40.38
CA LEU A 5 11.81 26.10 39.90
C LEU A 5 10.98 26.75 38.79
N SER A 6 10.61 28.04 38.94
CA SER A 6 9.90 28.81 37.91
C SER A 6 10.69 28.90 36.60
N ARG A 7 11.98 29.24 36.67
CA ARG A 7 12.85 29.32 35.47
C ARG A 7 13.04 27.97 34.79
N THR A 8 13.11 26.90 35.56
CA THR A 8 13.26 25.54 35.02
C THR A 8 12.00 25.10 34.28
N MET A 9 10.82 25.42 34.84
CA MET A 9 9.54 25.16 34.18
C MET A 9 9.37 25.98 32.90
N GLU A 10 9.75 27.26 32.89
CA GLU A 10 9.73 28.09 31.68
C GLU A 10 10.62 27.53 30.57
N ILE A 11 11.83 27.07 30.89
CA ILE A 11 12.74 26.44 29.93
C ILE A 11 12.15 25.11 29.41
N GLN A 12 11.55 24.29 30.27
CA GLN A 12 10.90 23.05 29.86
C GLN A 12 9.72 23.31 28.92
N ILE A 13 8.87 24.30 29.24
CA ILE A 13 7.74 24.69 28.39
C ILE A 13 8.25 25.24 27.05
N PHE A 14 9.26 26.09 27.05
CA PHE A 14 9.85 26.63 25.82
C PHE A 14 10.42 25.50 24.94
N ASN A 15 11.19 24.59 25.52
CA ASN A 15 11.73 23.43 24.79
C ASN A 15 10.63 22.51 24.26
N TYR A 16 9.56 22.30 25.03
CA TYR A 16 8.40 21.54 24.58
C TYR A 16 7.72 22.20 23.38
N LEU A 17 7.45 23.50 23.46
CA LEU A 17 6.84 24.28 22.37
C LEU A 17 7.72 24.30 21.12
N GLN A 18 9.04 24.50 21.27
CA GLN A 18 10.00 24.42 20.16
C GLN A 18 9.96 23.05 19.48
N ASN A 19 9.89 21.96 20.25
CA ASN A 19 9.79 20.61 19.70
C ASN A 19 8.45 20.37 18.99
N VAL A 20 7.34 20.88 19.52
CA VAL A 20 6.02 20.80 18.87
C VAL A 20 6.05 21.56 17.54
N ILE A 21 6.54 22.80 17.53
CA ILE A 21 6.65 23.63 16.32
C ILE A 21 7.55 22.97 15.28
N LEU A 22 8.72 22.45 15.69
CA LEU A 22 9.65 21.79 14.79
C LEU A 22 9.06 20.51 14.18
N ARG A 23 8.30 19.72 14.95
CA ARG A 23 7.58 18.55 14.43
C ARG A 23 6.51 18.94 13.43
N MET A 24 5.78 20.01 13.71
CA MET A 24 4.75 20.56 12.81
C MET A 24 5.36 21.07 11.50
N MET A 25 6.47 21.80 11.57
CA MET A 25 7.19 22.25 10.37
C MET A 25 7.74 21.08 9.56
N ARG A 26 8.29 20.05 10.19
CA ARG A 26 8.74 18.83 9.49
C ARG A 26 7.58 18.14 8.77
N SER A 27 6.41 18.01 9.38
CA SER A 27 5.26 17.38 8.72
C SER A 27 4.71 18.16 7.52
N LEU A 28 4.93 19.49 7.47
CA LEU A 28 4.49 20.32 6.34
C LEU A 28 5.32 20.12 5.07
N VAL A 29 6.56 19.63 5.21
CA VAL A 29 7.51 19.48 4.10
C VAL A 29 7.88 18.01 3.83
N SER A 30 7.67 17.11 4.79
CA SER A 30 7.91 15.68 4.61
C SER A 30 6.86 15.08 3.68
N ARG A 31 7.31 14.21 2.77
CA ARG A 31 6.42 13.39 1.96
C ARG A 31 5.67 12.42 2.86
N SER A 32 4.43 12.09 2.51
CA SER A 32 3.69 11.03 3.17
C SER A 32 2.71 10.34 2.24
N VAL A 33 2.26 9.16 2.64
CA VAL A 33 1.13 8.45 2.04
C VAL A 33 0.18 8.06 3.17
N GLU A 34 -1.04 8.61 3.15
CA GLU A 34 -2.16 8.03 3.90
C GLU A 34 -2.88 7.03 2.99
N VAL A 35 -3.01 5.80 3.45
CA VAL A 35 -3.71 4.73 2.74
C VAL A 35 -5.04 4.50 3.43
N GLU A 36 -6.15 4.69 2.72
CA GLU A 36 -7.51 4.31 3.12
C GLU A 36 -7.90 3.04 2.36
N ILE A 37 -8.31 2.00 3.09
CA ILE A 37 -8.70 0.71 2.51
C ILE A 37 -10.13 0.43 2.93
N SER A 38 -11.00 0.33 1.95
CA SER A 38 -12.40 -0.04 2.11
C SER A 38 -12.61 -1.47 1.63
N ASN A 39 -13.11 -2.33 2.51
CA ASN A 39 -13.54 -3.67 2.17
C ASN A 39 -15.07 -3.66 2.01
N ASN A 40 -15.56 -3.52 0.78
CA ASN A 40 -16.99 -3.48 0.46
C ASN A 40 -17.54 -4.86 0.06
N THR A 41 -16.79 -5.93 0.31
CA THR A 41 -17.26 -7.31 0.08
C THR A 41 -18.23 -7.73 1.18
N GLN A 42 -18.96 -8.83 0.97
CA GLN A 42 -19.94 -9.36 1.91
C GLN A 42 -19.32 -10.42 2.86
N ASN A 43 -18.36 -11.20 2.37
CA ASN A 43 -17.85 -12.36 3.10
C ASN A 43 -16.31 -12.46 3.16
N ILE A 44 -15.57 -11.54 2.55
CA ILE A 44 -14.10 -11.58 2.56
C ILE A 44 -13.58 -10.76 3.72
N THR A 45 -12.75 -11.34 4.57
CA THR A 45 -11.98 -10.60 5.58
C THR A 45 -10.53 -10.54 5.14
N LEU A 46 -9.95 -9.34 5.08
CA LEU A 46 -8.52 -9.16 4.92
C LEU A 46 -7.83 -9.26 6.28
N LYS A 47 -6.71 -9.96 6.37
CA LYS A 47 -6.01 -10.28 7.61
C LYS A 47 -4.50 -10.14 7.45
N ASN A 48 -3.79 -10.23 8.56
CA ASN A 48 -2.34 -10.33 8.63
C ASN A 48 -1.63 -9.26 7.78
N PRO A 49 -1.89 -7.96 8.03
CA PRO A 49 -1.23 -6.93 7.27
C PRO A 49 0.29 -7.03 7.43
N ARG A 50 0.99 -7.03 6.31
CA ARG A 50 2.45 -7.07 6.25
C ARG A 50 2.96 -5.85 5.50
N ILE A 51 3.98 -5.21 6.05
CA ILE A 51 4.53 -3.96 5.52
C ILE A 51 6.02 -4.15 5.29
N TYR A 52 6.49 -3.70 4.12
CA TYR A 52 7.89 -3.41 3.89
C TYR A 52 8.02 -1.97 3.37
N LEU A 53 8.98 -1.23 3.93
CA LEU A 53 9.26 0.15 3.57
C LEU A 53 10.72 0.24 3.15
N GLU A 54 10.94 0.51 1.86
CA GLU A 54 12.26 0.87 1.34
C GLU A 54 12.70 2.22 1.92
N CYS A 55 11.75 3.15 2.07
CA CYS A 55 11.99 4.40 2.78
C CYS A 55 10.73 4.92 3.49
N GLY A 56 10.95 5.66 4.58
CA GLY A 56 9.89 6.15 5.45
C GLY A 56 9.74 5.29 6.72
N HIS A 57 8.64 5.50 7.42
CA HIS A 57 8.24 4.66 8.55
C HIS A 57 6.71 4.56 8.62
N CYS A 58 6.19 3.68 9.47
CA CYS A 58 4.76 3.58 9.74
C CYS A 58 4.43 4.35 11.03
N SER A 59 3.55 5.33 10.96
CA SER A 59 3.10 6.08 12.16
C SER A 59 1.71 5.64 12.62
N ARG A 60 0.90 5.08 11.72
CA ARG A 60 -0.39 4.45 12.04
C ARG A 60 -0.45 3.14 11.27
N PHE A 61 -0.40 2.04 12.01
CA PHE A 61 -0.39 0.70 11.45
C PHE A 61 -1.78 0.33 10.89
N PRO A 62 -1.84 -0.47 9.81
CA PRO A 62 -3.07 -1.10 9.35
C PRO A 62 -3.69 -1.97 10.46
N PRO A 63 -5.02 -2.08 10.51
CA PRO A 63 -5.67 -2.98 11.44
C PRO A 63 -5.30 -4.45 11.12
N PRO A 64 -5.17 -5.31 12.13
CA PRO A 64 -4.80 -6.72 11.94
C PRO A 64 -5.83 -7.50 11.12
N GLU A 65 -7.10 -7.09 11.17
CA GLU A 65 -8.18 -7.60 10.34
C GLU A 65 -9.03 -6.44 9.81
N LEU A 66 -9.51 -6.57 8.58
CA LEU A 66 -10.45 -5.65 7.93
C LEU A 66 -11.65 -6.46 7.43
N HIS A 67 -12.73 -6.42 8.20
CA HIS A 67 -13.95 -7.19 7.96
C HIS A 67 -14.77 -6.68 6.75
N PRO A 68 -15.69 -7.49 6.22
CA PRO A 68 -16.72 -7.05 5.28
C PRO A 68 -17.42 -5.75 5.71
N GLY A 69 -17.63 -4.84 4.78
CA GLY A 69 -18.30 -3.55 4.99
C GLY A 69 -17.50 -2.52 5.81
N SER A 70 -16.22 -2.75 6.09
CA SER A 70 -15.40 -1.86 6.93
C SER A 70 -14.41 -1.02 6.12
N THR A 71 -13.96 0.08 6.70
CA THR A 71 -12.93 0.96 6.13
C THR A 71 -11.98 1.39 7.23
N ASP A 72 -10.67 1.34 6.96
CA ASP A 72 -9.63 1.78 7.88
C ASP A 72 -8.52 2.53 7.14
N LYS A 73 -7.63 3.16 7.90
CA LYS A 73 -6.54 3.97 7.39
C LYS A 73 -5.22 3.63 8.06
N CYS A 74 -4.16 3.55 7.26
CA CYS A 74 -2.79 3.57 7.75
C CYS A 74 -2.03 4.79 7.20
N HIS A 75 -0.91 5.13 7.83
CA HIS A 75 -0.15 6.34 7.48
C HIS A 75 1.36 6.09 7.49
N PHE A 76 1.99 6.47 6.38
CA PHE A 76 3.39 6.27 6.10
C PHE A 76 4.06 7.63 5.81
N PRO A 77 4.59 8.30 6.83
CA PRO A 77 5.41 9.50 6.63
C PRO A 77 6.85 9.16 6.23
N GLY A 78 7.44 10.04 5.43
CA GLY A 78 8.87 10.06 5.17
C GLY A 78 9.66 10.32 6.45
N SER A 79 10.81 9.68 6.58
CA SER A 79 11.63 9.74 7.79
C SER A 79 12.32 11.10 8.00
N SER A 80 12.44 11.90 6.93
CA SER A 80 12.89 13.29 7.02
C SER A 80 12.34 14.13 5.86
N PRO A 81 12.44 15.47 5.92
CA PRO A 81 12.12 16.35 4.80
C PRO A 81 12.91 16.07 3.52
N LEU A 82 14.05 15.36 3.62
CA LEU A 82 14.94 14.98 2.53
C LEU A 82 14.74 13.52 2.08
N TRP A 83 13.82 12.78 2.70
CA TRP A 83 13.44 11.43 2.28
C TRP A 83 11.99 11.37 1.79
N GLY A 84 11.77 10.67 0.68
CA GLY A 84 10.44 10.29 0.25
C GLY A 84 9.85 9.20 1.13
N VAL A 85 8.76 8.61 0.66
CA VAL A 85 8.22 7.37 1.22
C VAL A 85 7.91 6.40 0.09
N ALA A 86 8.32 5.15 0.24
CA ALA A 86 8.04 4.09 -0.71
C ALA A 86 8.00 2.74 0.01
N GLY A 87 7.08 1.89 -0.41
CA GLY A 87 6.94 0.58 0.18
C GLY A 87 5.77 -0.20 -0.39
N ILE A 88 5.45 -1.27 0.32
CA ILE A 88 4.41 -2.21 -0.03
C ILE A 88 3.62 -2.59 1.22
N LEU A 89 2.30 -2.67 1.07
CA LEU A 89 1.36 -3.17 2.05
C LEU A 89 0.67 -4.40 1.47
N VAL A 90 0.76 -5.52 2.17
CA VAL A 90 0.15 -6.79 1.77
C VAL A 90 -0.90 -7.18 2.79
N TYR A 91 -2.07 -7.59 2.30
CA TYR A 91 -3.09 -8.27 3.09
C TYR A 91 -3.31 -9.68 2.57
N GLU A 92 -3.64 -10.58 3.49
CA GLU A 92 -4.07 -11.94 3.20
C GLU A 92 -5.59 -12.06 3.29
N ALA A 93 -6.18 -12.77 2.34
CA ALA A 93 -7.52 -13.33 2.44
C ALA A 93 -7.42 -14.86 2.44
N GLU A 94 -8.54 -15.54 2.64
CA GLU A 94 -8.56 -17.02 2.65
C GLU A 94 -7.98 -17.61 1.35
N SER A 95 -8.37 -17.08 0.20
CA SER A 95 -8.03 -17.61 -1.13
C SER A 95 -7.01 -16.79 -1.94
N PHE A 96 -6.57 -15.62 -1.46
CA PHE A 96 -5.63 -14.77 -2.19
C PHE A 96 -4.85 -13.82 -1.26
N THR A 97 -3.85 -13.15 -1.81
CA THR A 97 -3.23 -11.96 -1.21
C THR A 97 -3.43 -10.74 -2.09
N VAL A 98 -3.54 -9.57 -1.46
CA VAL A 98 -3.56 -8.26 -2.13
C VAL A 98 -2.28 -7.54 -1.78
N ALA A 99 -1.51 -7.13 -2.77
CA ALA A 99 -0.32 -6.29 -2.61
C ALA A 99 -0.56 -4.89 -3.16
N ILE A 100 -0.27 -3.87 -2.35
CA ILE A 100 -0.42 -2.45 -2.67
C ILE A 100 0.96 -1.81 -2.61
N HIS A 101 1.54 -1.50 -3.77
CA HIS A 101 2.80 -0.77 -3.89
C HIS A 101 2.53 0.73 -3.98
N PHE A 102 3.30 1.53 -3.25
CA PHE A 102 3.22 2.99 -3.32
C PHE A 102 4.60 3.64 -3.26
N SER A 103 4.75 4.76 -3.95
CA SER A 103 5.93 5.61 -3.88
C SER A 103 5.55 7.08 -4.02
N ASN A 104 6.01 7.91 -3.09
CA ASN A 104 5.90 9.37 -3.10
C ASN A 104 7.28 9.99 -2.80
N PRO A 105 8.13 10.13 -3.83
CA PRO A 105 9.49 10.63 -3.68
C PRO A 105 9.53 12.16 -3.51
N ILE A 106 10.71 12.70 -3.22
CA ILE A 106 10.88 14.16 -3.12
C ILE A 106 11.08 14.82 -4.47
N ASP A 107 11.95 14.24 -5.29
CA ASP A 107 12.31 14.79 -6.60
C ASP A 107 11.54 14.03 -7.70
N TYR A 108 10.41 14.59 -8.09
CA TYR A 108 9.55 14.04 -9.13
C TYR A 108 10.17 14.05 -10.54
N ASN A 109 11.24 14.82 -10.75
CA ASN A 109 11.95 14.81 -12.02
C ASN A 109 12.83 13.57 -12.17
N LYS A 110 13.30 13.01 -11.06
CA LYS A 110 14.13 11.80 -11.03
C LYS A 110 13.32 10.53 -10.79
N PHE A 111 12.36 10.60 -9.87
CA PHE A 111 11.54 9.45 -9.47
C PHE A 111 10.07 9.85 -9.52
N PRO A 112 9.22 9.21 -10.34
CA PRO A 112 7.80 9.54 -10.37
C PRO A 112 7.08 9.01 -9.13
N ILE A 113 5.96 9.64 -8.77
CA ILE A 113 4.98 9.04 -7.83
C ILE A 113 4.40 7.81 -8.53
N GLN A 114 4.27 6.70 -7.81
CA GLN A 114 3.81 5.44 -8.36
C GLN A 114 2.81 4.75 -7.46
N LEU A 115 1.86 4.08 -8.10
CA LEU A 115 0.87 3.21 -7.48
C LEU A 115 0.87 1.88 -8.24
N GLY A 116 0.99 0.78 -7.51
CA GLY A 116 0.88 -0.57 -8.04
C GLY A 116 -0.09 -1.41 -7.21
N LEU A 117 -0.77 -2.34 -7.86
CA LEU A 117 -1.72 -3.24 -7.24
C LEU A 117 -1.57 -4.63 -7.84
N GLU A 118 -1.53 -5.65 -6.98
CA GLU A 118 -1.50 -7.05 -7.41
C GLU A 118 -2.44 -7.92 -6.58
N LEU A 119 -3.12 -8.85 -7.25
CA LEU A 119 -3.86 -9.96 -6.64
C LEU A 119 -3.13 -11.27 -6.92
N SER A 120 -2.85 -12.08 -5.90
CA SER A 120 -2.26 -13.40 -6.08
C SER A 120 -3.07 -14.49 -5.38
N PRO A 121 -3.76 -15.37 -6.14
CA PRO A 121 -4.44 -16.55 -5.59
C PRO A 121 -3.45 -17.59 -5.06
N GLY A 122 -2.26 -17.66 -5.65
CA GLY A 122 -1.14 -18.47 -5.19
C GLY A 122 -0.53 -17.98 -3.87
N LYS A 123 -0.96 -16.80 -3.39
CA LYS A 123 -0.41 -16.11 -2.23
C LYS A 123 1.09 -15.84 -2.37
N ASP A 124 1.54 -15.51 -3.58
CA ASP A 124 2.96 -15.26 -3.92
C ASP A 124 3.59 -14.11 -3.11
N HIS A 125 2.77 -13.30 -2.44
CA HIS A 125 3.23 -12.19 -1.60
C HIS A 125 3.60 -12.63 -0.17
N LEU A 126 3.45 -13.93 0.17
CA LEU A 126 3.76 -14.43 1.51
C LEU A 126 5.25 -14.68 1.76
N ASP A 127 6.09 -14.64 0.74
CA ASP A 127 7.54 -14.76 0.89
C ASP A 127 8.18 -13.46 1.42
N ARG A 128 9.40 -13.15 0.98
CA ARG A 128 10.10 -11.91 1.34
C ARG A 128 9.42 -10.73 0.65
N LEU A 129 8.92 -9.80 1.46
CA LEU A 129 8.25 -8.59 0.96
C LEU A 129 9.20 -7.67 0.18
N GLU A 130 10.49 -7.71 0.49
CA GLU A 130 11.54 -6.99 -0.23
C GLU A 130 11.57 -7.41 -1.71
N ASP A 131 11.59 -8.71 -1.99
CA ASP A 131 11.56 -9.24 -3.36
C ASP A 131 10.25 -8.85 -4.07
N THR A 132 9.13 -8.83 -3.34
CA THR A 132 7.83 -8.38 -3.88
C THR A 132 7.86 -6.88 -4.19
N TYR A 133 8.46 -6.07 -3.31
CA TYR A 133 8.63 -4.64 -3.49
C TYR A 133 9.47 -4.35 -4.74
N ASP A 134 10.67 -4.91 -4.83
CA ASP A 134 11.60 -4.70 -5.95
C ASP A 134 10.94 -5.06 -7.27
N ARG A 135 10.23 -6.19 -7.29
CA ARG A 135 9.50 -6.64 -8.46
C ARG A 135 8.40 -5.65 -8.87
N MET A 136 7.52 -5.27 -7.96
CA MET A 136 6.42 -4.33 -8.26
C MET A 136 6.93 -2.93 -8.61
N ALA A 137 7.99 -2.45 -7.93
CA ALA A 137 8.64 -1.17 -8.19
C ALA A 137 9.27 -1.11 -9.58
N ASN A 138 9.86 -2.22 -10.04
CA ASN A 138 10.41 -2.36 -11.39
C ASN A 138 9.35 -2.71 -12.45
N GLY A 139 8.10 -2.97 -12.05
CA GLY A 139 7.02 -3.35 -12.97
C GLY A 139 7.16 -4.77 -13.52
N ILE A 140 7.84 -5.64 -12.78
CA ILE A 140 8.06 -7.04 -13.14
C ILE A 140 6.89 -7.89 -12.58
N TYR A 141 6.42 -8.87 -13.32
CA TYR A 141 5.34 -9.79 -12.90
C TYR A 141 5.90 -10.95 -12.05
N SER A 142 5.10 -11.56 -11.14
CA SER A 142 5.56 -12.62 -10.21
C SER A 142 6.04 -13.93 -10.85
N SER A 143 6.05 -14.02 -12.18
CA SER A 143 6.50 -15.15 -13.00
C SER A 143 5.69 -16.45 -12.80
N SER A 144 4.72 -16.68 -13.70
CA SER A 144 4.34 -17.99 -14.28
C SER A 144 3.06 -17.89 -15.13
N CYS A 145 2.33 -16.78 -15.04
CA CYS A 145 1.20 -16.50 -15.90
C CYS A 145 1.28 -15.05 -16.40
N LEU A 146 0.93 -14.81 -17.66
CA LEU A 146 0.65 -13.48 -18.22
C LEU A 146 -0.63 -12.92 -17.55
N ASP A 147 -0.67 -12.91 -16.23
CA ASP A 147 -1.89 -12.70 -15.47
C ASP A 147 -2.14 -11.19 -15.35
N ILE A 148 -3.35 -10.81 -15.74
CA ILE A 148 -3.92 -9.44 -15.77
C ILE A 148 -4.06 -8.86 -14.34
N LYS A 149 -3.46 -9.52 -13.35
CA LYS A 149 -3.65 -9.33 -11.91
C LYS A 149 -2.58 -8.45 -11.28
N PHE A 150 -1.64 -7.93 -12.06
CA PHE A 150 -0.75 -6.83 -11.67
C PHE A 150 -0.97 -5.63 -12.59
N ASN A 151 -1.14 -4.46 -11.98
CA ASN A 151 -1.25 -3.20 -12.69
C ASN A 151 -0.52 -2.10 -11.92
N ARG A 152 0.24 -1.28 -12.63
CA ARG A 152 1.02 -0.17 -12.07
C ARG A 152 0.89 1.05 -12.95
N VAL A 153 0.82 2.21 -12.31
CA VAL A 153 0.75 3.51 -12.97
C VAL A 153 1.72 4.49 -12.35
N VAL A 154 2.23 5.39 -13.19
CA VAL A 154 2.82 6.65 -12.74
C VAL A 154 1.68 7.62 -12.43
N VAL A 155 1.68 8.16 -11.23
CA VAL A 155 0.64 9.04 -10.71
C VAL A 155 0.95 10.48 -11.14
N GLY A 156 0.18 10.98 -12.09
CA GLY A 156 0.18 12.39 -12.50
C GLY A 156 -1.14 13.08 -12.19
N LYS A 157 -1.34 14.30 -12.71
CA LYS A 157 -2.59 15.07 -12.52
C LYS A 157 -3.85 14.36 -13.04
N ARG A 158 -3.69 13.44 -13.99
CA ARG A 158 -4.76 12.60 -14.54
C ARG A 158 -4.19 11.21 -14.76
N HIS A 159 -4.53 10.28 -13.90
CA HIS A 159 -4.29 8.86 -14.12
C HIS A 159 -5.62 8.11 -13.94
N ARG A 160 -5.76 6.97 -14.62
CA ARG A 160 -6.91 6.09 -14.40
C ARG A 160 -6.70 5.33 -13.09
N PRO A 161 -7.78 4.93 -12.39
CA PRO A 161 -7.66 4.00 -11.27
C PRO A 161 -6.92 2.73 -11.72
N VAL A 162 -6.03 2.26 -10.85
CA VAL A 162 -5.40 0.94 -11.01
C VAL A 162 -6.45 -0.08 -10.64
N GLN A 163 -6.66 -1.09 -11.48
CA GLN A 163 -7.64 -2.14 -11.24
C GLN A 163 -7.03 -3.49 -11.55
N VAL A 164 -7.33 -4.45 -10.69
CA VAL A 164 -7.03 -5.88 -10.86
C VAL A 164 -8.26 -6.66 -10.41
N SER A 165 -8.50 -7.81 -11.03
CA SER A 165 -9.64 -8.66 -10.70
C SER A 165 -9.22 -10.12 -10.76
N ASP A 166 -9.74 -10.92 -9.85
CA ASP A 166 -9.60 -12.37 -9.85
C ASP A 166 -10.87 -13.01 -9.30
N GLY A 167 -11.47 -13.91 -10.08
CA GLY A 167 -12.73 -14.55 -9.75
C GLY A 167 -13.82 -13.53 -9.38
N PRO A 168 -14.45 -13.64 -8.19
CA PRO A 168 -15.52 -12.75 -7.77
C PRO A 168 -15.01 -11.45 -7.13
N VAL A 169 -13.71 -11.14 -7.17
CA VAL A 169 -13.14 -10.00 -6.46
C VAL A 169 -12.53 -9.01 -7.44
N LYS A 170 -12.84 -7.74 -7.24
CA LYS A 170 -12.21 -6.62 -7.91
C LYS A 170 -11.55 -5.71 -6.87
N VAL A 171 -10.32 -5.30 -7.14
CA VAL A 171 -9.62 -4.30 -6.33
C VAL A 171 -9.30 -3.10 -7.18
N THR A 172 -9.68 -1.93 -6.70
CA THR A 172 -9.42 -0.64 -7.35
C THR A 172 -8.60 0.24 -6.44
N ALA A 173 -7.60 0.93 -6.99
CA ALA A 173 -6.79 1.88 -6.24
C ALA A 173 -6.59 3.21 -7.00
N THR A 174 -6.56 4.32 -6.25
CA THR A 174 -6.20 5.67 -6.74
C THR A 174 -5.24 6.34 -5.78
N MET A 175 -4.44 7.30 -6.26
CA MET A 175 -3.48 8.02 -5.42
C MET A 175 -3.36 9.47 -5.88
N THR A 176 -3.38 10.44 -4.96
CA THR A 176 -3.15 11.84 -5.31
C THR A 176 -1.67 12.13 -5.56
N SER A 177 -1.37 13.15 -6.37
CA SER A 177 0.01 13.53 -6.71
C SER A 177 0.59 14.63 -5.79
N ALA A 178 0.31 14.59 -4.48
CA ALA A 178 0.61 15.66 -3.53
C ALA A 178 1.77 15.30 -2.57
N ILE A 179 2.33 16.30 -1.87
CA ILE A 179 3.35 16.10 -0.81
C ILE A 179 2.84 15.09 0.22
N SER A 180 1.62 15.30 0.72
CA SER A 180 0.85 14.30 1.45
C SER A 180 -0.10 13.63 0.46
N SER A 181 0.30 12.46 -0.03
CA SER A 181 -0.51 11.70 -0.98
C SER A 181 -1.58 10.91 -0.23
N PHE A 182 -2.79 10.89 -0.79
CA PHE A 182 -3.90 10.09 -0.30
C PHE A 182 -4.16 8.95 -1.28
N LEU A 183 -3.98 7.72 -0.81
CA LEU A 183 -4.13 6.50 -1.57
C LEU A 183 -5.41 5.80 -1.10
N LYS A 184 -6.37 5.66 -2.00
CA LYS A 184 -7.65 4.98 -1.72
C LYS A 184 -7.67 3.63 -2.40
N VAL A 185 -7.89 2.56 -1.63
CA VAL A 185 -8.07 1.18 -2.10
C VAL A 185 -9.49 0.73 -1.78
N VAL A 186 -10.15 0.11 -2.75
CA VAL A 186 -11.51 -0.41 -2.61
C VAL A 186 -11.53 -1.86 -3.08
N LEU A 187 -11.96 -2.74 -2.18
CA LEU A 187 -12.22 -4.16 -2.44
C LEU A 187 -13.73 -4.33 -2.67
N GLU A 188 -14.13 -4.89 -3.80
CA GLU A 188 -15.53 -5.10 -4.17
C GLU A 188 -15.74 -6.52 -4.69
N GLU A 189 -16.95 -7.04 -4.49
CA GLU A 189 -17.40 -8.24 -5.20
C GLU A 189 -17.77 -7.88 -6.64
N GLN A 190 -17.40 -8.74 -7.57
CA GLN A 190 -17.81 -8.66 -8.96
C GLN A 190 -19.09 -9.48 -9.13
N GLU A 191 -20.16 -8.86 -9.63
CA GLU A 191 -21.36 -9.58 -10.02
C GLU A 191 -20.98 -10.60 -11.11
N GLY A 192 -21.24 -11.88 -10.83
CA GLY A 192 -20.89 -12.96 -11.74
C GLY A 192 -21.64 -12.79 -13.06
N SER A 193 -20.91 -12.59 -14.16
CA SER A 193 -21.39 -13.03 -15.47
C SER A 193 -21.46 -14.56 -15.40
N GLY A 194 -22.66 -15.09 -15.19
CA GLY A 194 -22.89 -16.52 -15.30
C GLY A 194 -22.54 -16.97 -16.72
N GLU A 195 -21.43 -17.68 -16.87
CA GLU A 195 -21.15 -18.50 -18.04
C GLU A 195 -20.35 -19.73 -17.61
N GLU A 196 -21.05 -20.87 -17.55
CA GLU A 196 -20.44 -22.17 -17.76
C GLU A 196 -19.97 -22.26 -19.22
N ALA A 197 -18.67 -22.37 -19.45
CA ALA A 197 -18.13 -23.09 -20.60
C ALA A 197 -16.67 -23.45 -20.32
N GLY A 198 -16.36 -24.74 -20.39
CA GLY A 198 -15.01 -25.26 -20.17
C GLY A 198 -13.98 -24.61 -21.09
N THR A 199 -12.99 -23.96 -20.48
CA THR A 199 -11.72 -23.66 -21.14
C THR A 199 -10.61 -24.44 -20.46
N ASP A 200 -10.04 -25.34 -21.25
CA ASP A 200 -8.85 -26.15 -21.00
C ASP A 200 -7.75 -25.27 -20.39
N ASN A 201 -7.39 -25.54 -19.14
CA ASN A 201 -6.43 -24.74 -18.37
C ASN A 201 -4.99 -25.13 -18.80
N PRO A 202 -4.21 -24.25 -19.46
CA PRO A 202 -2.91 -24.61 -20.04
C PRO A 202 -1.88 -25.06 -18.98
N CYS A 203 -2.08 -24.65 -17.73
CA CYS A 203 -1.19 -24.97 -16.61
C CYS A 203 -1.22 -26.44 -16.18
N ARG A 204 -2.21 -27.25 -16.61
CA ARG A 204 -2.30 -28.66 -16.20
C ARG A 204 -1.42 -29.63 -17.03
N ARG A 205 -0.82 -29.19 -18.14
CA ARG A 205 -0.07 -30.09 -19.05
C ARG A 205 1.43 -30.24 -18.77
N ARG A 206 2.05 -29.47 -17.87
CA ARG A 206 3.51 -29.50 -17.68
C ARG A 206 4.05 -30.42 -16.57
N HIS A 207 3.23 -31.28 -15.98
CA HIS A 207 3.70 -32.26 -14.98
C HIS A 207 3.67 -33.73 -15.44
N MET A 208 3.43 -34.00 -16.73
CA MET A 208 3.60 -35.33 -17.32
C MET A 208 4.33 -35.23 -18.65
N LEU A 209 5.65 -34.99 -18.61
CA LEU A 209 6.59 -35.36 -19.67
C LEU A 209 8.00 -35.01 -19.19
N GLU A 210 8.45 -35.71 -18.15
CA GLU A 210 9.88 -35.93 -17.87
C GLU A 210 9.98 -37.27 -17.11
N LYS A 211 10.10 -38.33 -17.90
CA LYS A 211 10.71 -39.61 -17.54
C LYS A 211 11.60 -40.03 -18.70
#